data_AF-A0A1R0GR33-F1
#
_entry.id   AF-A0A1R0GR33-F1
#
_cell.length_a   1.000
_cell.length_b   1.000
_cell.length_c   1.000
_cell.angle_alpha   90.00
_cell.angle_beta   90.00
_cell.angle_gamma   90.00
#
_symmetry.space_group_name_H-M   'P 1'
#
loop_
_entity.id
_entity.type
_entity.pdbx_description
1 polymer ?
#
loop_
_entity_poly.entity_id
_entity_poly.type
_entity_poly.pdbx_seq_one_letter_code
_entity_poly.pdbx_strand_id
1 'polypeptide(L)' 'MGLHNPIPVSLDKDIEKAASILTSFISPSEAKLSGKVIPNDILDKCCGIAVLTVIKGGFIWSGRAGSGLVVA' A
#
# COMPACT_ATOMS: atom_id res chain seq x y z
N MET A 1 -3.72 11.90 -7.39
CA MET A 1 -3.67 10.53 -6.83
C MET A 1 -4.98 9.85 -7.18
N GLY A 2 -4.96 9.03 -8.23
CA GLY A 2 -6.12 8.27 -8.70
C GLY A 2 -6.37 7.04 -7.84
N LEU A 3 -7.59 6.51 -7.92
CA LEU A 3 -8.00 5.30 -7.22
C LEU A 3 -7.09 4.11 -7.62
N HIS A 4 -6.44 3.47 -6.65
CA HIS A 4 -5.63 2.28 -6.93
C HIS A 4 -6.54 1.09 -7.23
N ASN A 5 -6.38 0.53 -8.43
CA ASN A 5 -7.17 -0.61 -8.87
C ASN A 5 -6.84 -1.85 -8.04
N PRO A 6 -7.81 -2.45 -7.34
CA PRO A 6 -7.62 -3.61 -6.46
C PRO A 6 -7.56 -4.94 -7.22
N ILE A 7 -7.90 -4.92 -8.52
CA ILE A 7 -7.79 -6.08 -9.41
C ILE A 7 -6.37 -6.09 -9.99
N PRO A 8 -5.67 -7.23 -9.94
CA PRO A 8 -4.34 -7.37 -10.53
C PRO A 8 -4.46 -7.20 -12.04
N VAL A 9 -3.60 -6.36 -12.63
CA VAL A 9 -3.62 -6.11 -14.07
C VAL A 9 -2.35 -6.64 -14.73
N SER A 10 -1.18 -6.28 -14.20
CA SER A 10 0.14 -6.66 -14.68
C SER A 10 1.17 -6.32 -13.61
N LEU A 11 2.23 -7.13 -13.47
CA LEU A 11 3.25 -6.94 -12.43
C LEU A 11 3.86 -5.54 -12.46
N ASP A 12 4.14 -4.99 -13.64
CA ASP A 12 4.73 -3.64 -13.79
C ASP A 12 3.84 -2.54 -13.17
N LYS A 13 2.52 -2.66 -13.37
CA LYS A 13 1.55 -1.70 -12.84
C LYS A 13 1.32 -1.90 -11.36
N ASP A 14 1.39 -3.12 -10.86
CA ASP A 14 1.28 -3.39 -9.42
C ASP A 14 2.55 -2.96 -8.67
N ILE A 15 3.73 -3.02 -9.29
CA ILE A 15 4.98 -2.42 -8.79
C ILE A 15 4.87 -0.89 -8.76
N GLU A 16 4.39 -0.25 -9.84
CA GLU A 16 4.23 1.21 -9.91
C GLU A 16 3.23 1.72 -8.85
N LYS A 17 2.11 1.00 -8.65
CA LYS A 17 1.18 1.27 -7.55
C LYS A 17 1.87 1.09 -6.20
N ALA A 18 2.59 -0.01 -5.98
CA ALA A 18 3.26 -0.27 -4.71
C ALA A 18 4.28 0.82 -4.38
N ALA A 19 5.07 1.25 -5.35
CA ALA A 19 6.01 2.37 -5.21
C ALA A 19 5.30 3.68 -4.86
N SER A 20 4.21 4.02 -5.56
CA SER A 20 3.40 5.21 -5.25
C SER A 20 2.84 5.18 -3.82
N ILE A 21 2.35 4.02 -3.37
CA ILE A 21 1.88 3.84 -1.99
C ILE A 21 3.03 4.05 -1.00
N LEU A 22 4.19 3.42 -1.22
CA LEU A 22 5.34 3.54 -0.32
C LEU A 22 5.86 4.98 -0.22
N THR A 23 5.97 5.69 -1.35
CA THR A 23 6.38 7.10 -1.39
C THR A 23 5.46 7.97 -0.52
N SER A 24 4.15 7.70 -0.54
CA SER A 24 3.17 8.45 0.26
C SER A 24 3.35 8.29 1.79
N PHE A 25 4.07 7.25 2.22
CA PHE A 25 4.37 6.98 3.62
C PHE A 25 5.78 7.41 4.04
N ILE A 26 6.67 7.74 3.10
CA ILE A 26 8.05 8.15 3.39
C ILE A 26 8.20 9.68 3.25
N SER A 27 7.49 10.30 2.31
CA SER A 27 7.63 11.72 2.01
C SER A 27 6.70 12.60 2.89
N PRO A 28 7.24 13.42 3.82
CA PRO A 28 6.44 14.27 4.69
C PRO A 28 5.65 15.36 3.96
N SER A 29 6.06 15.74 2.74
CA SER A 29 5.35 16.71 1.89
C SER A 29 4.09 16.15 1.21
N GLU A 30 3.98 14.82 1.07
CA GLU A 30 2.82 14.14 0.46
C GLU A 30 1.97 13.39 1.50
N ALA A 31 2.48 13.23 2.72
CA ALA A 31 1.74 12.67 3.85
C ALA A 31 0.60 13.61 4.28
N LYS A 32 -0.52 13.55 3.56
CA LYS A 32 -1.76 14.31 3.83
C LYS A 32 -2.34 14.11 5.24
N LEU A 33 -1.81 13.18 6.03
CA LEU A 33 -2.17 12.95 7.43
C LEU A 33 -0.92 13.03 8.31
N SER A 34 -0.87 14.04 9.19
CA SER A 34 0.08 14.09 10.31
C SER A 34 0.04 12.76 11.07
N GLY A 35 1.17 12.08 11.17
CA GLY A 35 1.33 10.83 11.93
C GLY A 35 1.34 9.53 11.13
N LYS A 36 1.27 9.57 9.79
CA LYS A 36 1.36 8.35 8.95
C LYS A 36 2.74 8.06 8.35
N VAL A 37 3.74 8.89 8.61
CA VAL A 37 5.10 8.63 8.08
C VAL A 37 5.71 7.43 8.79
N ILE A 38 6.20 6.45 8.03
CA ILE A 38 6.87 5.26 8.57
C ILE A 38 8.25 5.69 9.08
N PRO A 39 8.58 5.46 10.37
CA PRO A 39 9.91 5.78 10.90
C PRO A 39 11.01 4.96 10.21
N ASN A 40 12.14 5.60 9.90
CA ASN A 40 13.28 4.94 9.24
C ASN A 40 13.85 3.76 10.04
N ASP A 41 13.80 3.78 11.38
CA ASP A 41 14.27 2.67 12.22
C ASP A 41 13.50 1.35 11.97
N ILE A 42 12.22 1.45 11.59
CA ILE A 42 11.40 0.28 11.24
C ILE A 42 11.80 -0.23 9.86
N LEU A 43 12.10 0.65 8.91
CA LEU A 43 12.53 0.28 7.55
C LEU A 43 13.92 -0.37 7.58
N ASP A 44 14.83 0.12 8.43
CA ASP A 44 16.18 -0.44 8.58
C ASP A 44 16.17 -1.85 9.17
N LYS A 45 15.24 -2.12 10.10
CA LYS A 45 15.08 -3.43 10.77
C LYS A 45 14.16 -4.39 10.04
N CYS A 46 13.43 -3.95 9.01
CA CYS A 46 12.47 -4.83 8.33
C CYS A 46 13.19 -5.86 7.44
N CYS A 47 12.74 -7.12 7.50
CA CYS A 47 13.24 -8.19 6.63
C CYS A 47 12.47 -8.28 5.29
N GLY A 48 11.51 -7.39 5.08
CA GLY A 48 10.62 -7.43 3.93
C GLY A 48 9.40 -6.51 4.12
N ILE A 49 8.74 -6.20 3.00
CA ILE A 49 7.62 -5.25 2.91
C ILE A 49 6.49 -5.88 2.10
N ALA A 50 5.27 -5.79 2.60
CA ALA A 50 4.05 -6.20 1.90
C ALA A 50 3.15 -4.99 1.65
N VAL A 51 2.83 -4.73 0.37
CA VAL A 51 1.92 -3.66 -0.05
C VAL A 51 0.64 -4.28 -0.57
N LEU A 52 -0.47 -4.05 0.13
CA LEU A 52 -1.77 -4.68 -0.16
C LEU A 52 -2.82 -3.62 -0.52
N THR A 53 -3.55 -3.85 -1.61
CA THR A 53 -4.72 -3.06 -2.00
C THR A 53 -5.96 -3.94 -1.87
N VAL A 54 -6.82 -3.63 -0.89
CA VAL A 54 -8.02 -4.41 -0.60
C VAL A 54 -9.30 -3.60 -0.81
N ILE A 55 -10.31 -4.23 -1.40
CA ILE A 55 -11.69 -3.77 -1.32
C ILE A 55 -12.32 -4.43 -0.10
N LYS A 56 -12.96 -3.61 0.74
CA LYS A 56 -13.83 -4.07 1.80
C LYS A 56 -15.27 -3.82 1.37
N GLY A 57 -16.12 -4.84 1.45
CA GLY A 57 -17.54 -4.72 1.11
C GLY A 57 -18.42 -5.52 2.08
N GLY A 58 -19.60 -4.98 2.40
CA GLY A 58 -20.60 -5.69 3.20
C GLY A 58 -21.30 -4.84 4.27
N PHE A 59 -22.58 -5.13 4.52
CA PHE A 59 -23.42 -4.45 5.52
C PHE A 59 -23.72 -5.37 6.74
N ILE A 60 -24.13 -6.62 6.50
CA ILE A 60 -24.39 -7.63 7.55
C ILE A 60 -23.22 -8.61 7.72
N TRP A 61 -22.54 -8.95 6.61
CA TRP A 61 -21.33 -9.77 6.59
C TRP A 61 -20.28 -9.02 5.77
N SER A 62 -19.02 -8.98 6.25
CA SER A 62 -17.93 -8.26 5.57
C SER A 62 -16.98 -9.22 4.87
N GLY A 63 -16.76 -9.00 3.57
CA GLY A 63 -15.69 -9.64 2.80
C GLY A 63 -14.53 -8.68 2.57
N ARG A 64 -13.32 -9.23 2.45
CA ARG A 64 -12.14 -8.51 1.97
C ARG A 64 -11.53 -9.29 0.81
N ALA A 65 -11.34 -8.63 -0.32
CA ALA A 65 -10.67 -9.21 -1.48
C ALA A 65 -9.75 -8.15 -2.10
N GLY A 66 -8.61 -8.57 -2.61
CA GLY A 66 -7.62 -7.63 -3.12
C GLY A 66 -6.38 -8.32 -3.66
N SER A 67 -5.46 -7.50 -4.11
CA SER A 67 -4.16 -7.90 -4.66
C SER A 67 -3.05 -7.06 -4.02
N GLY A 68 -1.82 -7.54 -4.11
CA GLY A 68 -0.67 -6.87 -3.53
C GLY A 68 0.66 -7.47 -3.94
N LEU A 69 1.73 -6.80 -3.55
CA LEU A 69 3.11 -7.16 -3.82
C LEU A 69 3.84 -7.39 -2.50
N VAL A 70 4.64 -8.45 -2.43
CA VAL A 70 5.51 -8.74 -1.30
C VAL A 70 6.95 -8.78 -1.79
N VAL A 71 7.84 -8.12 -1.05
CA VAL A 71 9.28 -8.09 -1.30
C VAL A 71 9.99 -8.47 -0.01
N ALA A 72 10.90 -9.43 -0.05
CA ALA A 72 11.71 -9.91 1.07
C ALA A 72 13.13 -10.19 0.57
#